data_AF-A0A8I0DEN3-F1
#
_entry.id   AF-A0A8I0DEN3-F1
#
_cell.length_a   1.000
_cell.length_b   1.000
_cell.length_c   1.000
_cell.angle_alpha   90.00
_cell.angle_beta   90.00
_cell.angle_gamma   90.00
#
_symmetry.space_group_name_H-M   'P 1'
#
loop_
_entity.id
_entity.type
_entity.pdbx_description
1 polymer ?
#
loop_
_entity_poly.entity_id
_entity_poly.type
_entity_poly.pdbx_seq_one_letter_code
_entity_poly.pdbx_strand_id
1 'polypeptide(L)'
;MSKPLSFIDNHFLSVRVDEICSSVPTFTTKQAALDAGSLFGWRSAVRIERRFEKVWVVGKQCFQGDHAAGLNFDSWRFPLLKWVQENGVTKCPVLTVRRFKQERAA
;
A
#
# COMPACT_ATOMS: atom_id res chain seq x y z
N MET A 1 -12.14 7.55 -6.28
CA MET A 1 -10.72 7.61 -6.69
C MET A 1 -9.85 7.46 -5.45
N SER A 2 -8.96 6.47 -5.39
CA SER A 2 -8.01 6.35 -4.28
C SER A 2 -7.02 7.51 -4.33
N LYS A 3 -6.78 8.16 -3.19
CA LYS A 3 -5.75 9.20 -3.10
C LYS A 3 -4.37 8.54 -3.28
N PRO A 4 -3.46 9.15 -4.06
CA PRO A 4 -2.08 8.65 -4.15
C PRO A 4 -1.40 8.77 -2.79
N LEU A 5 -0.43 7.89 -2.53
CA LEU A 5 0.51 8.09 -1.43
C LEU A 5 1.68 8.92 -1.94
N SER A 6 2.02 9.99 -1.24
CA SER A 6 3.12 10.88 -1.62
C SER A 6 4.17 10.97 -0.51
N PHE A 7 5.42 11.23 -0.86
CA PHE A 7 6.50 11.47 0.10
C PHE A 7 6.19 12.60 1.10
N ILE A 8 5.32 13.54 0.72
CA ILE A 8 4.84 14.62 1.59
C ILE A 8 4.04 14.06 2.78
N ASP A 9 3.42 12.89 2.60
CA ASP A 9 2.61 12.22 3.60
C ASP A 9 3.45 11.42 4.62
N ASN A 10 4.78 11.35 4.46
CA ASN A 10 5.65 10.52 5.29
C ASN A 10 5.50 10.76 6.79
N HIS A 11 5.16 11.98 7.21
CA HIS A 11 4.94 12.32 8.63
C HIS A 11 3.67 11.69 9.22
N PHE A 12 2.74 11.26 8.37
CA PHE A 12 1.48 10.63 8.79
C PHE A 12 1.46 9.13 8.49
N LEU A 13 2.40 8.62 7.70
CA LEU A 13 2.48 7.22 7.33
C LEU A 13 3.27 6.40 8.36
N SER A 14 2.79 5.19 8.64
CA SER A 14 3.48 4.23 9.50
C SER A 14 4.77 3.68 8.87
N VAL A 15 4.90 3.79 7.54
CA VAL A 15 6.05 3.36 6.75
C VAL A 15 6.32 4.44 5.72
N ARG A 16 7.58 4.88 5.57
CA ARG A 16 7.90 5.94 4.60
C ARG A 16 7.67 5.46 3.18
N VAL A 17 7.32 6.37 2.27
CA VAL A 17 7.09 6.04 0.86
C VAL A 17 8.25 5.26 0.23
N ASP A 18 9.50 5.64 0.51
CA ASP A 18 10.69 4.95 -0.02
C ASP A 18 10.86 3.54 0.57
N GLU A 19 10.46 3.33 1.82
CA GLU A 19 10.48 2.01 2.47
C GLU A 19 9.39 1.09 1.91
N ILE A 20 8.18 1.61 1.67
CA ILE A 20 7.11 0.87 0.98
C ILE A 20 7.65 0.39 -0.38
N CYS A 21 8.21 1.33 -1.13
CA CYS A 21 8.78 1.13 -2.45
C CYS A 21 9.97 0.17 -2.51
N SER A 22 10.72 0.04 -1.42
CA SER A 22 11.81 -0.93 -1.30
C SER A 22 11.31 -2.31 -0.86
N SER A 23 10.12 -2.37 -0.25
CA SER A 23 9.55 -3.59 0.32
C SER A 23 8.63 -4.35 -0.63
N VAL A 24 8.05 -3.67 -1.62
CA VAL A 24 7.12 -4.27 -2.59
C VAL A 24 7.54 -3.99 -4.03
N PRO A 25 7.21 -4.87 -5.00
CA PRO A 25 7.51 -4.62 -6.39
C PRO A 25 6.86 -3.34 -6.92
N THR A 26 7.65 -2.55 -7.65
CA THR A 26 7.21 -1.30 -8.25
C THR A 26 7.24 -1.37 -9.77
N PHE A 27 6.28 -0.72 -10.40
CA PHE A 27 6.05 -0.76 -11.83
C PHE A 27 5.98 0.66 -12.39
N THR A 28 6.43 0.84 -13.63
CA THR A 28 6.38 2.14 -14.31
C THR A 28 4.97 2.50 -14.79
N THR A 29 4.13 1.49 -15.06
CA THR A 29 2.75 1.69 -15.53
C THR A 29 1.73 1.01 -14.63
N LYS A 30 0.51 1.57 -14.61
CA LYS A 30 -0.62 0.97 -13.88
C LYS A 30 -0.92 -0.43 -14.41
N GLN A 31 -0.88 -0.62 -15.73
CA GLN A 31 -1.23 -1.90 -16.35
C GLN A 31 -0.24 -3.00 -15.96
N ALA A 32 1.06 -2.72 -15.99
CA ALA A 32 2.08 -3.69 -15.56
C ALA A 32 1.88 -4.14 -14.10
N ALA A 33 1.51 -3.21 -13.21
CA ALA A 33 1.15 -3.56 -11.84
C ALA A 33 -0.08 -4.48 -11.79
N LEU A 34 -1.14 -4.14 -12.54
CA LEU A 34 -2.37 -4.97 -12.58
C LEU A 34 -2.11 -6.37 -13.12
N ASP A 35 -1.32 -6.48 -14.19
CA ASP A 35 -0.96 -7.76 -14.80
C ASP A 35 -0.19 -8.63 -13.80
N ALA A 36 0.82 -8.07 -13.14
CA ALA A 36 1.59 -8.77 -12.10
C ALA A 36 0.73 -9.16 -10.89
N GLY A 37 -0.17 -8.28 -10.44
CA GLY A 37 -1.05 -8.52 -9.30
C GLY A 37 -2.10 -9.61 -9.58
N SER A 38 -2.54 -9.75 -10.83
CA SER A 38 -3.59 -10.70 -11.23
C SER A 38 -3.22 -12.15 -10.90
N LEU A 39 -1.93 -12.50 -11.03
CA LEU A 39 -1.36 -13.80 -10.68
C LEU A 39 -1.51 -14.15 -9.18
N PHE A 40 -1.71 -13.14 -8.33
CA PHE A 40 -1.87 -13.28 -6.89
C PHE A 40 -3.29 -12.93 -6.42
N GLY A 41 -4.25 -12.78 -7.35
CA GLY A 41 -5.64 -12.42 -7.03
C GLY A 41 -5.86 -10.93 -6.73
N TRP A 42 -4.90 -10.07 -7.05
CA TRP A 42 -5.02 -8.61 -6.86
C TRP A 42 -5.35 -7.92 -8.18
N ARG A 43 -6.42 -7.10 -8.18
CA ARG A 43 -6.92 -6.40 -9.38
C ARG A 43 -6.88 -4.88 -9.25
N SER A 44 -6.00 -4.39 -8.39
CA SER A 44 -5.90 -2.97 -8.07
C SER A 44 -4.45 -2.55 -7.93
N ALA A 45 -4.19 -1.30 -8.30
CA ALA A 45 -2.89 -0.68 -8.21
C ALA A 45 -3.03 0.71 -7.58
N VAL A 46 -2.04 1.08 -6.78
CA VAL A 46 -1.94 2.37 -6.10
C VAL A 46 -0.77 3.13 -6.71
N ARG A 47 -1.01 4.40 -7.04
CA ARG A 47 0.06 5.30 -7.47
C ARG A 47 0.79 5.81 -6.23
N ILE A 48 2.12 5.67 -6.24
CA ILE A 48 3.00 6.20 -5.21
C ILE A 48 3.90 7.26 -5.86
N GLU A 49 3.95 8.43 -5.24
CA GLU A 49 4.76 9.56 -5.67
C GLU A 49 5.99 9.66 -4.75
N ARG A 50 7.14 9.24 -5.27
CA ARG A 50 8.45 9.46 -4.63
C ARG A 50 8.91 10.89 -4.90
N ARG A 51 10.03 11.30 -4.28
CA ARG A 51 10.59 12.66 -4.47
C ARG A 51 10.93 12.98 -5.93
N PHE A 52 11.40 12.00 -6.70
CA PHE A 52 11.94 12.20 -8.05
C PHE A 52 11.18 11.44 -9.14
N GLU A 53 10.23 10.58 -8.77
CA GLU A 53 9.52 9.72 -9.72
C GLU A 53 8.13 9.34 -9.22
N LYS A 54 7.32 8.84 -10.15
CA LYS A 54 6.01 8.26 -9.84
C LYS A 54 6.02 6.80 -10.26
N VAL A 55 5.62 5.94 -9.34
CA VAL A 55 5.56 4.50 -9.55
C VAL A 55 4.18 3.96 -9.24
N TRP A 56 3.89 2.78 -9.77
CA TRP A 56 2.70 2.01 -9.47
C TRP A 56 3.08 0.80 -8.64
N VAL A 57 2.29 0.51 -7.62
CA VAL A 57 2.43 -0.73 -6.84
C VAL A 57 1.10 -1.48 -6.85
N VAL A 58 1.16 -2.80 -6.80
CA VAL A 58 -0.04 -3.60 -6.57
C VAL A 58 -0.55 -3.34 -5.16
N GLY A 59 -1.85 -3.12 -5.02
CA GLY A 59 -2.45 -2.92 -3.71
C GLY A 59 -3.78 -2.21 -3.75
N LYS A 60 -4.35 -1.98 -2.58
CA LYS A 60 -5.60 -1.22 -2.41
C LYS A 60 -5.61 -0.45 -1.10
N GLN A 61 -6.33 0.66 -1.10
CA GLN A 61 -6.79 1.28 0.12
C GLN A 61 -7.95 0.45 0.68
N CYS A 62 -7.94 0.16 1.98
CA CYS A 62 -9.06 -0.45 2.67
C CYS A 62 -10.22 0.55 2.73
N PHE A 63 -11.43 0.07 2.45
CA PHE A 63 -12.63 0.92 2.49
C PHE A 63 -12.97 1.34 3.92
N GLN A 64 -12.92 0.40 4.86
CA GLN A 64 -13.05 0.71 6.27
C GLN A 64 -11.73 1.30 6.77
N GLY A 65 -11.83 2.46 7.43
CA GLY A 65 -10.71 3.00 8.19
C GLY A 65 -10.28 2.01 9.28
N ASP A 66 -9.03 2.12 9.69
CA ASP A 66 -8.51 1.35 10.81
C ASP A 66 -8.61 2.22 12.08
N HIS A 67 -9.12 1.64 13.16
CA HIS A 67 -9.30 2.33 14.43
C HIS A 67 -8.53 1.57 15.51
N ALA A 68 -7.54 2.23 16.09
CA ALA A 68 -6.68 1.64 17.11
C ALA A 68 -6.35 2.67 18.18
N ALA A 69 -6.50 2.29 19.44
CA ALA A 69 -6.20 3.14 20.60
C ALA A 69 -6.85 4.54 20.55
N GLY A 70 -8.08 4.64 20.04
CA GLY A 70 -8.81 5.91 19.93
C GLY A 70 -8.38 6.81 18.76
N LEU A 71 -7.52 6.31 17.86
CA LEU A 71 -7.02 7.04 16.70
C LEU A 71 -7.57 6.46 15.40
N ASN A 72 -7.83 7.35 14.44
CA ASN A 72 -8.35 7.02 13.12
C ASN A 72 -7.23 6.95 12.08
N PHE A 73 -7.25 5.90 11.25
CA PHE A 73 -6.27 5.70 10.18
C PHE A 73 -6.93 5.35 8.86
N ASP A 74 -6.37 5.84 7.76
CA ASP A 74 -6.49 5.13 6.48
C ASP A 74 -5.51 3.95 6.47
N SER A 75 -5.86 2.87 5.79
CA SER A 75 -4.94 1.76 5.59
C SER A 75 -4.84 1.33 4.13
N TRP A 76 -3.65 0.92 3.73
CA TRP A 76 -3.36 0.32 2.45
C TRP A 76 -2.75 -1.06 2.66
N ARG A 77 -3.05 -1.95 1.72
CA ARG A 77 -2.51 -3.30 1.69
C ARG A 77 -1.79 -3.51 0.37
N PHE A 78 -0.51 -3.88 0.47
CA PHE A 78 0.38 -4.11 -0.65
C PHE A 78 0.91 -5.54 -0.60
N PRO A 79 0.52 -6.43 -1.52
CA PRO A 79 1.10 -7.77 -1.60
C PRO A 79 2.58 -7.70 -2.00
N LEU A 80 3.37 -8.61 -1.47
CA LEU A 80 4.80 -8.74 -1.84
C LEU A 80 5.00 -9.47 -3.18
N LEU A 81 3.93 -9.93 -3.82
CA LEU A 81 3.92 -10.68 -5.09
C LEU A 81 4.88 -11.88 -5.08
N LYS A 82 4.88 -12.62 -3.97
CA LYS A 82 5.60 -13.88 -3.81
C LYS A 82 4.77 -14.83 -2.98
N TRP A 83 4.92 -16.13 -3.25
CA TRP A 83 4.34 -17.18 -2.42
C TRP A 83 5.33 -17.61 -1.37
N VAL A 84 4.88 -17.70 -0.12
CA VAL A 84 5.64 -18.32 0.98
C VAL A 84 4.79 -19.40 1.64
N GLN A 85 5.48 -20.43 2.11
CA GLN A 85 4.93 -21.48 2.96
C GLN A 85 5.10 -21.06 4.42
N GLU A 86 4.00 -20.93 5.14
CA GLU A 86 4.01 -20.73 6.60
C GLU A 86 3.01 -21.68 7.24
N ASN A 87 3.45 -22.48 8.21
CA ASN A 87 2.61 -23.45 8.93
C ASN A 87 1.80 -24.39 8.01
N GLY A 88 2.40 -24.83 6.89
CA GLY A 88 1.74 -25.71 5.92
C GLY A 88 0.72 -25.01 5.00
N VAL A 89 0.62 -23.68 5.05
CA VAL A 89 -0.26 -22.88 4.21
C VAL A 89 0.55 -22.01 3.26
N THR A 90 0.28 -22.13 1.96
CA THR A 90 0.78 -21.20 0.94
C THR A 90 0.03 -19.88 1.04
N LYS A 91 0.72 -18.77 1.30
CA LYS A 91 0.11 -17.44 1.27
C LYS A 91 0.99 -16.42 0.57
N CYS A 92 0.34 -15.36 0.08
CA CYS A 92 1.02 -14.16 -0.43
C CYS A 92 1.11 -13.15 0.73
N PRO A 93 2.30 -12.80 1.23
CA PRO A 93 2.46 -11.83 2.30
C PRO A 93 1.96 -10.46 1.86
N VAL A 94 1.44 -9.70 2.83
CA VAL A 94 0.86 -8.39 2.58
C VAL A 94 1.43 -7.39 3.57
N LEU A 95 2.09 -6.35 3.06
CA LEU A 95 2.47 -5.18 3.82
C LEU A 95 1.23 -4.31 4.05
N THR A 96 0.93 -4.03 5.32
CA THR A 96 -0.12 -3.08 5.70
C THR A 96 0.52 -1.77 6.11
N VAL A 97 0.11 -0.67 5.47
CA VAL A 97 0.58 0.68 5.77
C VAL A 97 -0.60 1.49 6.29
N ARG A 98 -0.41 2.18 7.40
CA ARG A 98 -1.41 3.08 7.98
C ARG A 98 -1.03 4.53 7.72
N ARG A 99 -2.01 5.39 7.52
CA ARG A 99 -1.87 6.85 7.53
C ARG A 99 -2.75 7.41 8.62
N PHE A 100 -2.18 8.15 9.54
CA PHE A 100 -2.94 8.84 10.57
C PHE A 100 -3.89 9.88 9.95
N LYS A 101 -5.17 9.81 10.33
CA LYS A 101 -6.15 10.85 10.05
C LYS A 101 -6.18 11.79 11.24
N GLN A 102 -5.51 12.93 11.09
CA GLN A 102 -5.72 14.02 12.02
C GLN A 102 -7.16 14.50 11.86
N GLU A 103 -7.99 14.26 12.87
CA GLU A 103 -9.31 14.90 12.91
C GLU A 103 -9.05 16.40 12.91
N ARG A 104 -9.61 17.10 11.91
CA ARG A 104 -9.67 18.57 11.98
C ARG A 104 -10.55 18.88 13.19
N ALA A 105 -10.00 19.56 14.19
CA ALA A 105 -10.81 20.17 15.24
C ALA A 105 -11.91 20.99 14.54
N ALA A 106 -13.17 20.67 14.86
CA ALA A 106 -14.35 21.34 14.34
C ALA A 106 -14.37 22.81 14.77
#